data_AF-K3W8V8-F1
#
_entry.id   AF-K3W8V8-F1
#
_cell.length_a   1.000
_cell.length_b   1.000
_cell.length_c   1.000
_cell.angle_alpha   90.00
_cell.angle_beta   90.00
_cell.angle_gamma   90.00
#
_symmetry.space_group_name_H-M   'P 1'
#
loop_
_entity.id
_entity.type
_entity.pdbx_description
1 polymer ?
#
loop_
_entity_poly.entity_id
_entity_poly.type
_entity_poly.pdbx_seq_one_letter_code
_entity_poly.pdbx_strand_id
1 'polypeptide(L)'
;MCLEIFASKVLPFNMHAVASAAWQHFIFGKQRTPSRYYDYIFTSHNDTRDDTIVENFNMELHVKNTSGYFRTRQVFRRYVEAERIVVVFRSVFFPVQVAGVAMTDVCFRSTVYIVVKQPLKTTRNMQPELDCSLLQTSYNYTSLVGDDHPKVGIVTDFMLRATEANIRARNQMIENVLLASNSH
;
A
#
# COMPACT_ATOMS: atom_id res chain seq x y z
N MET A 1 -16.50 5.97 -10.62
CA MET A 1 -16.22 4.75 -9.91
C MET A 1 -14.91 4.98 -9.21
N CYS A 2 -15.05 5.24 -7.92
CA CYS A 2 -13.97 5.20 -6.95
C CYS A 2 -14.11 3.86 -6.23
N LEU A 3 -13.06 3.05 -6.21
CA LEU A 3 -12.99 1.86 -5.37
C LEU A 3 -12.18 2.20 -4.13
N GLU A 4 -12.81 2.06 -2.96
CA GLU A 4 -12.18 2.33 -1.67
C GLU A 4 -12.12 1.06 -0.84
N ILE A 5 -10.94 0.73 -0.32
CA ILE A 5 -10.70 -0.46 0.51
C ILE A 5 -9.98 -0.03 1.77
N PHE A 6 -10.51 -0.43 2.93
CA PHE A 6 -9.97 -0.09 4.23
C PHE A 6 -9.50 -1.34 4.96
N ALA A 7 -8.33 -1.24 5.59
CA ALA A 7 -7.80 -2.22 6.52
C ALA A 7 -7.36 -1.50 7.80
N SER A 8 -7.53 -2.15 8.95
CA SER A 8 -7.07 -1.61 10.23
C SER A 8 -6.59 -2.75 11.13
N LYS A 9 -5.53 -2.50 11.88
CA LYS A 9 -4.94 -3.47 12.81
C LYS A 9 -4.34 -2.75 14.01
N VAL A 10 -4.64 -3.25 15.21
CA VAL A 10 -3.95 -2.83 16.44
C VAL A 10 -2.73 -3.71 16.62
N LEU A 11 -1.60 -3.08 16.91
CA LEU A 11 -0.29 -3.72 17.06
C LEU A 11 0.28 -3.35 18.43
N PRO A 12 0.81 -4.30 19.21
CA PRO A 12 1.38 -4.06 20.54
C PRO A 12 2.81 -3.51 20.46
N PHE A 13 3.01 -2.49 19.62
CA PHE A 13 4.26 -1.79 19.44
C PHE A 13 4.01 -0.28 19.37
N ASN A 14 4.99 0.52 19.79
CA ASN A 14 4.91 1.97 19.72
C ASN A 14 4.78 2.49 18.27
N MET A 15 4.27 3.71 18.13
CA MET A 15 3.91 4.31 16.84
C MET A 15 5.08 4.41 15.87
N HIS A 16 6.27 4.78 16.37
CA HIS A 16 7.46 4.94 15.54
C HIS A 16 7.98 3.60 15.01
N ALA A 17 7.94 2.54 15.83
CA ALA A 17 8.30 1.20 15.41
C ALA A 17 7.36 0.70 14.30
N VAL A 18 6.04 0.80 14.51
CA VAL A 18 5.03 0.39 13.52
C VAL A 18 5.16 1.18 12.22
N ALA A 19 5.33 2.50 12.29
CA ALA A 19 5.49 3.33 11.10
C ALA A 19 6.80 3.03 10.34
N SER A 20 7.89 2.77 11.05
CA SER A 20 9.17 2.40 10.44
C SER A 20 9.08 1.04 9.74
N ALA A 21 8.46 0.05 10.39
CA ALA A 21 8.23 -1.27 9.80
C ALA A 21 7.31 -1.20 8.57
N ALA A 22 6.24 -0.40 8.64
CA ALA A 22 5.37 -0.15 7.50
C ALA A 22 6.15 0.51 6.34
N TRP A 23 6.89 1.58 6.62
CA TRP A 23 7.72 2.26 5.61
C TRP A 23 8.72 1.28 4.95
N GLN A 24 9.46 0.51 5.75
CA GLN A 24 10.39 -0.49 5.22
C GLN A 24 9.70 -1.54 4.36
N HIS A 25 8.53 -2.04 4.77
CA HIS A 25 7.76 -2.99 3.97
C HIS A 25 7.36 -2.39 2.62
N PHE A 26 6.83 -1.16 2.61
CA PHE A 26 6.31 -0.54 1.41
C PHE A 26 7.38 -0.03 0.44
N ILE A 27 8.58 0.29 0.93
CA ILE A 27 9.70 0.70 0.09
C ILE A 27 10.52 -0.50 -0.38
N PHE A 28 10.95 -1.36 0.54
CA PHE A 28 11.90 -2.43 0.26
C PHE A 28 11.27 -3.82 0.26
N GLY A 29 10.29 -4.05 1.15
CA GLY A 29 9.66 -5.35 1.32
C GLY A 29 8.67 -5.74 0.22
N LYS A 30 8.10 -4.78 -0.51
CA LYS A 30 7.03 -5.04 -1.49
C LYS A 30 7.43 -6.02 -2.59
N GLN A 31 8.72 -6.08 -2.96
CA GLN A 31 9.24 -7.03 -3.95
C GLN A 31 9.17 -8.49 -3.47
N ARG A 32 9.08 -8.72 -2.16
CA ARG A 32 8.92 -10.05 -1.55
C ARG A 32 7.45 -10.45 -1.42
N THR A 33 6.52 -9.61 -1.87
CA THR A 33 5.10 -9.96 -1.85
C THR A 33 4.85 -11.06 -2.89
N PRO A 34 4.32 -12.23 -2.51
CA PRO A 34 4.05 -13.30 -3.45
C PRO A 34 3.17 -12.84 -4.61
N SER A 35 3.34 -13.47 -5.78
CA SER A 35 2.50 -13.24 -6.96
C SER A 35 2.56 -11.82 -7.54
N ARG A 36 3.60 -11.05 -7.20
CA ARG A 36 3.79 -9.67 -7.63
C ARG A 36 5.24 -9.44 -8.02
N TYR A 37 5.46 -9.18 -9.29
CA TYR A 37 6.79 -9.05 -9.87
C TYR A 37 6.98 -7.64 -10.41
N TYR A 38 8.20 -7.14 -10.27
CA TYR A 38 8.56 -5.77 -10.57
C TYR A 38 9.79 -5.75 -11.47
N ASP A 39 9.72 -4.97 -12.53
CA ASP A 39 10.83 -4.66 -13.42
C ASP A 39 11.04 -3.15 -13.43
N TYR A 40 12.06 -2.68 -12.70
CA TYR A 40 12.28 -1.26 -12.45
C TYR A 40 12.99 -0.60 -13.61
N ILE A 41 12.36 0.45 -14.14
CA ILE A 41 12.95 1.32 -15.16
C ILE A 41 13.74 2.43 -14.47
N PHE A 42 13.19 2.98 -13.39
CA PHE A 42 13.80 4.07 -12.64
C PHE A 42 13.33 4.10 -11.18
N THR A 43 14.27 4.40 -10.28
CA THR A 43 14.01 4.70 -8.88
C THR A 43 14.86 5.90 -8.49
N SER A 44 14.24 7.00 -8.08
CA SER A 44 14.94 8.11 -7.43
C SER A 44 14.69 8.09 -5.94
N HIS A 45 15.77 8.00 -5.20
CA HIS A 45 15.84 8.46 -3.82
C HIS A 45 16.41 9.88 -3.89
N ASN A 46 15.54 10.88 -4.09
CA ASN A 46 15.98 12.22 -3.73
C ASN A 46 16.37 12.16 -2.26
N ASP A 47 17.52 12.75 -1.94
CA ASP A 47 18.30 12.61 -0.72
C ASP A 47 17.46 12.28 0.54
N THR A 48 17.98 11.41 1.40
CA THR A 48 17.35 10.85 2.63
C THR A 48 16.62 11.85 3.53
N ARG A 49 16.85 13.15 3.35
CA ARG A 49 16.14 14.26 3.98
C ARG A 49 14.68 14.45 3.54
N ASP A 50 14.28 14.03 2.34
CA ASP A 50 13.00 14.45 1.77
C ASP A 50 11.81 13.50 1.99
N ASP A 51 12.00 12.37 2.69
CA ASP A 51 10.94 11.40 3.03
C ASP A 51 10.06 11.02 1.81
N THR A 52 10.61 11.19 0.59
CA THR A 52 9.89 11.13 -0.69
C THR A 52 10.65 10.23 -1.65
N ILE A 53 9.94 9.30 -2.29
CA ILE A 53 10.53 8.34 -3.24
C ILE A 53 9.73 8.38 -4.52
N VAL A 54 10.41 8.38 -5.67
CA VAL A 54 9.78 8.36 -7.00
C VAL A 54 10.21 7.11 -7.74
N GLU A 55 9.25 6.37 -8.27
CA GLU A 55 9.50 5.10 -8.97
C GLU A 55 8.74 5.02 -10.30
N ASN A 56 9.36 4.35 -11.25
CA ASN A 56 8.78 3.96 -12.53
C ASN A 56 9.19 2.51 -12.85
N PHE A 57 8.21 1.65 -13.03
CA PHE A 57 8.44 0.21 -13.23
C PHE A 57 7.30 -0.44 -14.01
N ASN A 58 7.60 -1.59 -14.60
CA ASN A 58 6.62 -2.55 -15.05
C ASN A 58 6.25 -3.47 -13.88
N MET A 59 4.98 -3.83 -13.78
CA MET A 59 4.46 -4.68 -12.73
C MET A 59 3.61 -5.78 -13.33
N GLU A 60 3.91 -7.01 -12.93
CA GLU A 60 3.07 -8.18 -13.18
C GLU A 60 2.45 -8.62 -11.86
N LEU A 61 1.15 -8.91 -11.89
CA LEU A 61 0.38 -9.30 -10.72
C LEU A 61 -0.47 -10.51 -11.06
N HIS A 62 -0.38 -11.56 -10.25
CA HIS A 62 -1.21 -12.75 -10.37
C HIS A 62 -2.22 -12.81 -9.22
N VAL A 63 -3.49 -13.00 -9.58
CA VAL A 63 -4.59 -13.17 -8.64
C VAL A 63 -5.39 -14.37 -9.08
N LYS A 64 -5.32 -15.46 -8.30
CA LYS A 64 -5.91 -16.77 -8.65
C LYS A 64 -5.47 -17.18 -10.07
N ASN A 65 -6.43 -17.34 -10.99
CA ASN A 65 -6.20 -17.80 -12.36
C ASN A 65 -6.09 -16.63 -13.37
N THR A 66 -5.93 -15.39 -12.88
CA THR A 66 -5.84 -14.19 -13.72
C THR A 66 -4.54 -13.45 -13.46
N SER A 67 -3.99 -12.85 -14.51
CA SER A 67 -2.83 -11.96 -14.43
C SER A 67 -3.17 -10.57 -14.93
N GLY A 68 -2.38 -9.59 -14.49
CA GLY A 68 -2.43 -8.22 -14.97
C GLY A 68 -1.02 -7.66 -15.10
N TYR A 69 -0.80 -6.97 -16.22
CA TYR A 69 0.45 -6.31 -16.57
C TYR A 69 0.22 -4.80 -16.59
N PHE A 70 1.05 -4.05 -15.87
CA PHE A 70 0.89 -2.61 -15.70
C PHE A 70 2.21 -1.90 -15.88
N ARG A 71 2.19 -0.74 -16.53
CA ARG A 71 3.24 0.26 -16.35
C ARG A 71 2.80 1.17 -15.22
N THR A 72 3.69 1.43 -14.27
CA THR A 72 3.36 2.17 -13.06
C THR A 72 4.35 3.29 -12.85
N ARG A 73 3.83 4.48 -12.59
CA ARG A 73 4.60 5.60 -12.04
C ARG A 73 4.06 5.91 -10.67
N GLN A 74 4.90 6.03 -9.66
CA GLN A 74 4.42 6.33 -8.32
C GLN A 74 5.37 7.20 -7.51
N VAL A 75 4.77 7.89 -6.55
CA VAL A 75 5.46 8.71 -5.56
C VAL A 75 4.99 8.28 -4.17
N PHE A 76 5.95 8.14 -3.26
CA PHE A 76 5.73 7.89 -1.85
C PHE A 76 6.12 9.14 -1.09
N ARG A 77 5.42 9.45 -0.01
CA ARG A 77 5.86 10.45 0.95
C ARG A 77 5.46 10.09 2.37
N ARG A 78 6.37 10.24 3.32
CA ARG A 78 6.09 10.11 4.76
C ARG A 78 5.97 11.49 5.41
N TYR A 79 5.06 11.59 6.37
CA TYR A 79 4.81 12.77 7.19
C TYR A 79 4.81 12.32 8.65
N VAL A 80 5.68 12.91 9.46
CA VAL A 80 5.79 12.63 10.89
C VAL A 80 5.17 13.81 11.64
N GLU A 81 4.04 13.56 12.29
CA GLU A 81 3.34 14.52 13.14
C GLU A 81 3.40 14.08 14.60
N ALA A 82 2.98 14.94 15.54
CA ALA A 82 3.06 14.65 16.96
C ALA A 82 2.24 13.41 17.39
N GLU A 83 1.04 13.23 16.81
CA GLU A 83 0.08 12.19 17.23
C GLU A 83 -0.09 11.07 16.21
N ARG A 84 0.53 11.20 15.03
CA ARG A 84 0.40 10.24 13.94
C ARG A 84 1.57 10.31 12.97
N ILE A 85 1.80 9.20 12.30
CA ILE A 85 2.69 9.13 11.14
C ILE A 85 1.85 8.71 9.94
N VAL A 86 1.94 9.47 8.86
CA VAL A 86 1.17 9.25 7.64
C VAL A 86 2.12 8.94 6.50
N VAL A 87 1.89 7.84 5.79
CA VAL A 87 2.56 7.55 4.52
C VAL A 87 1.53 7.62 3.40
N VAL A 88 1.80 8.44 2.39
CA VAL A 88 0.93 8.62 1.23
C VAL A 88 1.62 8.06 0.00
N PHE A 89 0.87 7.29 -0.78
CA PHE A 89 1.30 6.66 -2.01
C PHE A 89 0.40 7.21 -3.08
N ARG A 90 0.97 7.77 -4.13
CA ARG A 90 0.21 8.17 -5.30
C ARG A 90 0.80 7.50 -6.51
N SER A 91 0.00 6.66 -7.15
CA SER A 91 0.41 5.87 -8.30
C SER A 91 -0.51 6.17 -9.48
N VAL A 92 0.04 6.20 -10.68
CA VAL A 92 -0.72 6.12 -11.93
C VAL A 92 -0.39 4.78 -12.57
N PHE A 93 -1.42 3.99 -12.81
CA PHE A 93 -1.37 2.71 -13.49
C PHE A 93 -1.81 2.88 -14.93
N PHE A 94 -1.00 2.39 -15.84
CA PHE A 94 -1.30 2.22 -17.25
C PHE A 94 -1.35 0.71 -17.51
N PRO A 95 -2.54 0.08 -17.41
CA PRO A 95 -2.67 -1.35 -17.63
C PRO A 95 -2.36 -1.65 -19.10
N VAL A 96 -1.54 -2.66 -19.33
CA VAL A 96 -1.21 -3.17 -20.68
C VAL A 96 -2.19 -4.28 -21.04
N GLN A 97 -2.37 -5.22 -20.11
CA GLN A 97 -3.30 -6.34 -20.24
C GLN A 97 -3.82 -6.75 -18.86
N VAL A 98 -5.10 -7.09 -18.76
CA VAL A 98 -5.70 -7.67 -17.55
C VAL A 98 -6.62 -8.81 -17.96
N ALA A 99 -6.46 -9.98 -17.34
CA ALA A 99 -7.24 -11.18 -17.65
C ALA A 99 -7.28 -11.51 -19.16
N GLY A 100 -6.14 -11.34 -19.85
CA GLY A 100 -6.01 -11.57 -21.30
C GLY A 100 -6.51 -10.43 -22.19
N VAL A 101 -7.23 -9.44 -21.66
CA VAL A 101 -7.80 -8.31 -22.42
C VAL A 101 -6.81 -7.15 -22.46
N ALA A 102 -6.59 -6.57 -23.65
CA ALA A 102 -5.74 -5.39 -23.84
C ALA A 102 -6.39 -4.11 -23.27
N MET A 103 -5.62 -3.34 -22.50
CA MET A 103 -6.11 -2.24 -21.66
C MET A 103 -5.43 -0.89 -21.93
N THR A 104 -4.81 -0.72 -23.10
CA THR A 104 -3.98 0.46 -23.42
C THR A 104 -4.73 1.78 -23.51
N ASP A 105 -6.06 1.74 -23.53
CA ASP A 105 -7.01 2.86 -23.59
C ASP A 105 -7.58 3.27 -22.22
N VAL A 106 -7.18 2.60 -21.13
CA VAL A 106 -7.58 2.96 -19.77
C VAL A 106 -6.38 3.35 -18.91
N CYS A 107 -6.59 4.25 -17.95
CA CYS A 107 -5.60 4.53 -16.92
C CYS A 107 -6.27 4.87 -15.59
N PHE A 108 -5.56 4.56 -14.50
CA PHE A 108 -6.08 4.66 -13.15
C PHE A 108 -5.11 5.41 -12.27
N ARG A 109 -5.65 6.21 -11.36
CA ARG A 109 -4.90 6.75 -10.23
C ARG A 109 -5.20 5.92 -9.00
N SER A 110 -4.17 5.56 -8.25
CA SER A 110 -4.32 5.07 -6.90
C SER A 110 -3.76 6.06 -5.90
N THR A 111 -4.48 6.26 -4.80
CA THR A 111 -4.01 6.97 -3.63
C THR A 111 -4.15 6.07 -2.42
N VAL A 112 -3.03 5.70 -1.82
CA VAL A 112 -3.01 4.88 -0.61
C VAL A 112 -2.58 5.73 0.57
N TYR A 113 -3.35 5.69 1.64
CA TYR A 113 -2.99 6.30 2.92
C TYR A 113 -2.68 5.20 3.91
N ILE A 114 -1.54 5.33 4.57
CA ILE A 114 -1.16 4.49 5.70
C ILE A 114 -1.03 5.42 6.89
N VAL A 115 -1.84 5.22 7.91
CA VAL A 115 -1.85 6.04 9.11
C VAL A 115 -1.49 5.16 10.28
N VAL A 116 -0.44 5.53 11.00
CA VAL A 116 -0.08 4.93 12.28
C VAL A 116 -0.32 5.97 13.35
N LYS A 117 -1.10 5.64 14.36
CA LYS A 117 -1.42 6.53 15.48
C LYS A 117 -1.68 5.72 16.74
N GLN A 118 -1.69 6.36 17.90
CA GLN A 118 -2.18 5.70 19.11
C GLN A 118 -3.69 5.42 19.00
N PRO A 119 -4.19 4.27 19.47
CA PRO A 119 -5.62 4.04 19.65
C PRO A 119 -6.19 5.11 20.60
N LEU A 120 -7.44 5.56 20.38
CA LEU A 120 -8.07 6.45 21.36
C LEU A 120 -8.08 5.77 22.73
N LYS A 121 -7.53 6.45 23.75
CA LYS A 121 -7.59 6.00 25.14
C LYS A 121 -9.06 5.94 25.54
N THR A 122 -9.67 4.76 25.46
CA THR A 122 -11.00 4.56 26.03
C THR A 122 -10.80 4.69 27.53
N THR A 123 -11.43 5.68 28.14
CA THR A 123 -11.45 5.88 29.59
C THR A 123 -12.03 4.65 30.27
N ARG A 124 -11.17 3.67 30.59
CA ARG A 124 -11.46 2.63 31.56
C ARG A 124 -10.17 2.21 32.22
N ASN A 125 -10.09 2.63 33.48
CA ASN A 125 -9.02 2.47 34.45
C ASN A 125 -8.32 1.10 34.43
N MET A 126 -7.01 1.14 34.71
CA MET A 126 -6.15 0.05 35.21
C MET A 126 -5.74 -1.05 34.22
N GLN A 127 -4.86 -0.73 33.28
CA GLN A 127 -3.80 -1.65 32.83
C GLN A 127 -2.52 -0.85 32.58
N PRO A 128 -1.31 -1.43 32.74
CA PRO A 128 -0.07 -0.77 32.32
C PRO A 128 -0.24 -0.31 30.87
N GLU A 129 0.24 0.90 30.54
CA GLU A 129 0.24 1.42 29.17
C GLU A 129 0.94 0.42 28.26
N LEU A 130 0.20 -0.52 27.67
CA LEU A 130 0.70 -1.28 26.56
C LEU A 130 0.89 -0.27 25.43
N ASP A 131 2.14 -0.06 25.02
CA ASP A 131 2.52 0.72 23.84
C ASP A 131 1.87 0.08 22.60
N CYS A 132 0.61 0.41 22.36
CA CYS A 132 -0.17 -0.05 21.23
C CYS A 132 -0.29 1.05 20.18
N SER A 133 -0.30 0.65 18.93
CA SER A 133 -0.55 1.52 17.79
C SER A 133 -1.65 0.95 16.91
N LEU A 134 -2.47 1.83 16.35
CA LEU A 134 -3.42 1.52 15.30
C LEU A 134 -2.76 1.81 13.94
N LEU A 135 -2.57 0.76 13.15
CA LEU A 135 -2.20 0.83 11.73
C LEU A 135 -3.49 0.82 10.90
N GLN A 136 -3.76 1.89 10.17
CA GLN A 136 -4.87 1.99 9.23
C GLN A 136 -4.31 2.11 7.81
N THR A 137 -4.94 1.45 6.85
CA THR A 137 -4.62 1.58 5.44
C THR A 137 -5.88 1.78 4.62
N SER A 138 -5.88 2.80 3.77
CA SER A 138 -6.96 3.10 2.82
C SER A 138 -6.40 3.07 1.42
N TYR A 139 -6.96 2.25 0.53
CA TYR A 139 -6.64 2.21 -0.89
C TYR A 139 -7.78 2.84 -1.66
N ASN A 140 -7.48 3.87 -2.45
CA ASN A 140 -8.45 4.55 -3.29
C ASN A 140 -8.01 4.39 -4.74
N TYR A 141 -8.85 3.81 -5.60
CA TYR A 141 -8.60 3.68 -7.03
C TYR A 141 -9.63 4.48 -7.80
N THR A 142 -9.17 5.36 -8.70
CA THR A 142 -10.02 6.24 -9.50
C THR A 142 -9.68 6.04 -10.97
N SER A 143 -10.69 5.79 -11.81
CA SER A 143 -10.54 5.84 -13.27
C SER A 143 -10.19 7.27 -13.72
N LEU A 144 -9.28 7.41 -14.68
CA LEU A 144 -8.95 8.70 -15.28
C LEU A 144 -9.59 8.90 -16.66
N VAL A 145 -10.31 7.91 -17.17
CA VAL A 145 -10.94 7.91 -18.51
C VAL A 145 -12.48 7.98 -18.44
N GLY A 146 -13.02 8.33 -17.27
CA GLY A 146 -14.45 8.27 -16.98
C GLY A 146 -14.89 6.87 -16.54
N ASP A 147 -16.13 6.79 -16.05
CA ASP A 147 -16.67 5.59 -15.43
C ASP A 147 -17.44 4.70 -16.39
N ASP A 148 -17.99 5.32 -17.43
CA ASP A 148 -18.78 4.65 -18.46
C ASP A 148 -17.92 3.87 -19.46
N HIS A 149 -16.58 3.96 -19.34
CA HIS A 149 -15.68 3.24 -20.21
C HIS A 149 -15.79 1.72 -19.95
N PRO A 150 -16.07 0.90 -20.97
CA PRO A 150 -16.50 -0.50 -20.80
C PRO A 150 -15.44 -1.40 -20.11
N LYS A 151 -14.16 -1.03 -20.19
CA LYS A 151 -13.05 -1.78 -19.58
C LYS A 151 -12.76 -1.39 -18.13
N VAL A 152 -13.34 -0.31 -17.61
CA VAL A 152 -13.01 0.18 -16.26
C VAL A 152 -13.41 -0.83 -15.20
N GLY A 153 -14.57 -1.47 -15.36
CA GLY A 153 -15.05 -2.53 -14.46
C GLY A 153 -14.07 -3.71 -14.34
N ILE A 154 -13.44 -4.11 -15.45
CA ILE A 154 -12.49 -5.24 -15.47
C ILE A 154 -11.26 -4.92 -14.61
N VAL A 155 -10.69 -3.72 -14.78
CA VAL A 155 -9.51 -3.31 -14.01
C VAL A 155 -9.87 -3.11 -12.54
N THR A 156 -11.03 -2.52 -12.23
CA THR A 156 -11.45 -2.30 -10.85
C THR A 156 -11.70 -3.60 -10.10
N ASP A 157 -12.39 -4.58 -10.70
CA ASP A 157 -12.58 -5.91 -10.11
C ASP A 157 -11.24 -6.63 -9.89
N PHE A 158 -10.32 -6.54 -10.86
CA PHE A 158 -8.98 -7.09 -10.72
C PHE A 158 -8.22 -6.45 -9.54
N MET A 159 -8.23 -5.12 -9.43
CA MET A 159 -7.54 -4.39 -8.35
C MET A 159 -8.17 -4.64 -6.98
N LEU A 160 -9.49 -4.84 -6.90
CA LEU A 160 -10.19 -5.26 -5.69
C LEU A 160 -9.65 -6.60 -5.20
N ARG A 161 -9.71 -7.63 -6.04
CA ARG A 161 -9.26 -8.99 -5.70
C ARG A 161 -7.77 -9.03 -5.39
N ALA A 162 -6.98 -8.27 -6.14
CA ALA A 162 -5.55 -8.12 -5.87
C ALA A 162 -5.27 -7.49 -4.51
N THR A 163 -6.03 -6.47 -4.13
CA THR A 163 -5.85 -5.80 -2.83
C THR A 163 -6.29 -6.73 -1.70
N GLU A 164 -7.45 -7.37 -1.83
CA GLU A 164 -7.98 -8.37 -0.89
C GLU A 164 -6.96 -9.48 -0.62
N ALA A 165 -6.41 -10.09 -1.68
CA ALA A 165 -5.43 -11.17 -1.56
C ALA A 165 -4.14 -10.75 -0.83
N ASN A 166 -3.78 -9.47 -0.92
CA ASN A 166 -2.50 -8.97 -0.39
C ASN A 166 -2.61 -8.30 0.99
N ILE A 167 -3.78 -7.87 1.45
CA ILE A 167 -3.92 -7.19 2.76
C ILE A 167 -3.36 -8.06 3.89
N ARG A 168 -3.70 -9.36 3.91
CA ARG A 168 -3.22 -10.29 4.94
C ARG A 168 -1.70 -10.44 4.90
N ALA A 169 -1.14 -10.69 3.71
CA ALA A 169 0.30 -10.86 3.53
C ALA A 169 1.08 -9.60 3.94
N ARG A 170 0.58 -8.40 3.58
CA ARG A 170 1.20 -7.13 3.98
C ARG A 170 1.22 -6.94 5.48
N ASN A 171 0.09 -7.18 6.16
CA ASN A 171 0.03 -7.10 7.62
C ASN A 171 1.02 -8.07 8.29
N GLN A 172 1.09 -9.30 7.80
CA GLN A 172 2.04 -10.29 8.32
C GLN A 172 3.50 -9.88 8.08
N MET A 173 3.83 -9.31 6.92
CA MET A 173 5.19 -8.84 6.63
C MET A 173 5.62 -7.68 7.54
N ILE A 174 4.70 -6.75 7.85
CA ILE A 174 4.95 -5.66 8.81
C ILE A 174 5.21 -6.25 10.21
N GLU A 175 4.40 -7.21 10.64
CA GLU A 175 4.60 -7.89 11.93
C GLU A 175 5.94 -8.62 12.02
N ASN A 176 6.33 -9.32 10.96
CA ASN A 176 7.61 -10.02 10.92
C ASN A 176 8.79 -9.05 11.10
N VAL A 177 8.73 -7.86 10.49
CA VAL A 177 9.75 -6.81 10.69
C VAL A 177 9.76 -6.32 12.14
N LEU A 178 8.58 -6.13 12.74
CA LEU A 178 8.46 -5.69 14.14
C LEU A 178 9.00 -6.73 15.12
N LEU A 179 8.72 -8.00 14.90
CA LEU A 179 9.21 -9.10 15.75
C LEU A 179 10.73 -9.24 15.63
N ALA A 180 11.27 -9.22 14.41
CA ALA A 180 12.70 -9.33 14.19
C ALA A 180 13.49 -8.18 14.84
N SER A 181 12.93 -6.97 14.83
CA SER A 181 13.58 -5.77 15.40
C SER A 181 13.58 -5.74 16.93
N ASN A 182 12.75 -6.56 17.59
CA ASN A 182 12.62 -6.63 19.07
C ASN A 182 13.13 -7.97 19.66
N SER A 183 13.85 -8.78 18.87
CA SER A 183 14.38 -10.08 19.28
C SER A 183 15.81 -10.01 19.86
N HIS A 184 16.22 -8.86 20.40
CA HIS A 184 17.56 -8.60 20.95
C HIS A 184 17.50 -8.18 22.42
#